data_AF-W2CSS5-F1
#
_entry.id   AF-W2CSS5-F1
#
_cell.length_a   1.000
_cell.length_b   1.000
_cell.length_c   1.000
_cell.angle_alpha   90.00
_cell.angle_beta   90.00
_cell.angle_gamma   90.00
#
_symmetry.space_group_name_H-M   'P 1'
#
loop_
_entity.id
_entity.type
_entity.pdbx_description
1 polymer ?
#
loop_
_entity_poly.entity_id
_entity_poly.type
_entity_poly.pdbx_seq_one_letter_code
_entity_poly.pdbx_strand_id
1 'polypeptide(L)'
;MNLKLMTKWIIPATVGLLLATACGRKVEPATQGEAAAPTGATAPDFDADSALAYVARQVDFGPRVPGTEAHRACATYLADELRRHGATVTVQEAEVTTYDGRRLTAKNIIGALAP
;
A
#
# COMPACT_ATOMS: atom_id res chain seq x y z
N MET A 1 -12.44 55.46 3.20
CA MET A 1 -10.97 55.33 3.25
C MET A 1 -10.49 54.98 1.84
N ASN A 2 -9.56 55.76 1.26
CA ASN A 2 -9.26 55.73 -0.18
C ASN A 2 -8.46 54.47 -0.58
N LEU A 3 -9.09 53.59 -1.35
CA LEU A 3 -8.57 52.27 -1.75
C LEU A 3 -7.18 52.35 -2.44
N LYS A 4 -6.93 53.42 -3.21
CA LYS A 4 -5.65 53.66 -3.91
C LYS A 4 -4.47 53.97 -2.99
N LEU A 5 -4.73 54.47 -1.77
CA LEU A 5 -3.67 54.78 -0.80
C LEU A 5 -3.25 53.54 0.00
N MET A 6 -4.19 52.60 0.18
CA MET A 6 -3.97 51.33 0.89
C MET A 6 -3.12 50.37 0.04
N THR A 7 -3.36 50.28 -1.28
CA THR A 7 -2.58 49.42 -2.19
C THR A 7 -1.10 49.83 -2.29
N LYS A 8 -0.77 51.11 -2.13
CA LYS A 8 0.62 51.62 -2.20
C LYS A 8 1.52 51.15 -1.05
N TRP A 9 0.94 50.77 0.08
CA TRP A 9 1.68 50.27 1.25
C TRP A 9 1.55 48.76 1.45
N ILE A 10 0.54 48.13 0.83
CA ILE A 10 0.31 46.67 0.90
C ILE A 10 1.36 45.89 0.09
N ILE A 11 1.80 46.42 -1.07
CA ILE A 11 2.76 45.75 -1.96
C ILE A 11 4.19 45.65 -1.37
N PRO A 12 4.80 46.72 -0.81
CA PRO A 12 6.12 46.58 -0.17
C PRO A 12 6.06 45.78 1.14
N ALA A 13 4.93 45.82 1.87
CA ALA A 13 4.76 45.05 3.11
C ALA A 13 4.61 43.53 2.86
N THR A 14 4.00 43.12 1.74
CA THR A 14 3.88 41.69 1.38
C THR A 14 5.19 41.11 0.83
N VAL A 15 5.99 41.90 0.12
CA VAL A 15 7.34 41.48 -0.33
C VAL A 15 8.29 41.32 0.86
N GLY A 16 8.25 42.21 1.86
CA GLY A 16 9.04 42.07 3.09
C GLY A 16 8.69 40.84 3.93
N LEU A 17 7.42 40.42 3.92
CA LEU A 17 6.96 39.23 4.65
C LEU A 17 7.39 37.92 3.96
N LEU A 18 7.54 37.91 2.64
CA LEU A 18 8.00 36.75 1.86
C LEU A 18 9.50 36.45 2.03
N LEU A 19 10.32 37.46 2.34
CA LEU A 19 11.78 37.32 2.54
C LEU A 19 12.19 36.84 3.94
N ALA A 20 11.26 36.77 4.91
CA ALA A 20 11.57 36.36 6.29
C ALA A 20 11.36 34.85 6.57
N THR A 21 10.95 34.05 5.58
CA THR A 21 10.69 32.61 5.77
C THR A 21 11.87 31.71 5.41
N ALA A 22 13.01 32.30 5.03
CA ALA A 22 14.21 31.58 4.62
C ALA A 22 15.27 31.53 5.73
N CYS A 23 14.96 30.91 6.87
CA CYS A 23 15.95 30.19 7.70
C CYS A 23 15.30 29.52 8.91
N GLY A 24 15.49 28.20 9.05
CA GLY A 24 15.19 27.48 10.28
C GLY A 24 14.56 26.10 10.14
N ARG A 25 14.96 25.26 9.16
CA ARG A 25 14.70 23.82 9.29
C ARG A 25 15.64 23.27 10.37
N LYS A 26 15.14 23.28 11.61
CA LYS A 26 15.72 22.51 12.71
C LYS A 26 15.44 21.05 12.37
N VAL A 27 16.47 20.29 12.03
CA VAL A 27 16.36 18.84 11.93
C VAL A 27 16.12 18.36 13.35
N GLU A 28 14.87 18.08 13.68
CA GLU A 28 14.58 17.33 14.90
C GLU A 28 15.29 15.98 14.76
N PRO A 29 16.12 15.57 15.74
CA PRO A 29 16.59 14.20 15.75
C PRO A 29 15.33 13.35 15.72
N ALA A 30 15.28 12.39 14.79
CA ALA A 30 14.22 11.40 14.78
C ALA A 30 14.17 10.83 16.20
N THR A 31 13.08 11.10 16.91
CA THR A 31 12.73 10.34 18.10
C THR A 31 12.72 8.91 17.62
N GLN A 32 13.77 8.17 17.94
CA GLN A 32 13.74 6.72 17.91
C GLN A 32 12.62 6.40 18.87
N GLY A 33 11.43 6.14 18.31
CA GLY A 33 10.34 5.56 19.08
C GLY A 33 10.97 4.40 19.81
N GLU A 34 10.90 4.47 21.14
CA GLU A 34 11.44 3.46 22.03
C GLU A 34 10.98 2.11 21.47
N ALA A 35 11.93 1.37 20.91
CA ALA A 35 11.64 0.06 20.36
C ALA A 35 11.12 -0.75 21.55
N ALA A 36 9.81 -0.98 21.57
CA ALA A 36 9.18 -1.82 22.56
C ALA A 36 10.04 -3.08 22.68
N ALA A 37 10.53 -3.35 23.89
CA ALA A 37 11.36 -4.51 24.15
C ALA A 37 10.67 -5.74 23.54
N PRO A 38 11.38 -6.58 22.76
CA PRO A 38 10.77 -7.71 22.09
C PRO A 38 10.06 -8.56 23.15
N THR A 39 8.73 -8.60 23.06
CA THR A 39 7.94 -9.56 23.82
C THR A 39 8.48 -10.94 23.44
N GLY A 40 8.81 -11.76 24.43
CA GLY A 40 9.69 -12.94 24.31
C GLY A 40 9.18 -14.12 23.48
N ALA A 41 8.37 -13.89 22.44
CA ALA A 41 8.03 -14.89 21.45
C ALA A 41 9.04 -14.84 20.31
N THR A 42 9.80 -15.93 20.14
CA THR A 42 10.58 -16.15 18.93
C THR A 42 9.61 -16.36 17.76
N ALA A 43 9.78 -15.60 16.69
CA ALA A 43 9.05 -15.86 15.46
C ALA A 43 9.39 -17.26 14.93
N PRO A 44 8.44 -17.96 14.28
CA PRO A 44 8.76 -19.19 13.56
C PRO A 44 9.82 -18.95 12.48
N ASP A 45 10.64 -19.96 12.22
CA ASP A 45 11.61 -19.91 11.13
C ASP A 45 10.89 -19.83 9.77
N PHE A 46 11.43 -19.01 8.88
CA PHE A 46 10.96 -18.94 7.49
C PHE A 46 11.66 -20.00 6.65
N ASP A 47 10.86 -20.86 6.00
CA ASP A 47 11.36 -21.88 5.08
C ASP A 47 11.38 -21.34 3.63
N ALA A 48 12.59 -21.11 3.12
CA ALA A 48 12.82 -20.58 1.78
C ALA A 48 12.45 -21.57 0.66
N ASP A 49 12.61 -22.88 0.88
CA ASP A 49 12.29 -23.90 -0.11
C ASP A 49 10.78 -24.01 -0.27
N SER A 50 10.05 -24.01 0.85
CA SER A 50 8.59 -23.92 0.85
C SER A 50 8.09 -22.67 0.14
N ALA A 51 8.68 -21.50 0.41
CA ALA A 51 8.32 -20.25 -0.25
C ALA A 51 8.54 -20.29 -1.77
N LEU A 52 9.68 -20.85 -2.21
CA LEU A 52 9.97 -21.00 -3.63
C LEU A 52 9.00 -21.97 -4.31
N ALA A 53 8.61 -23.05 -3.64
CA ALA A 53 7.59 -23.97 -4.15
C ALA A 53 6.22 -23.30 -4.35
N TYR A 54 5.81 -22.38 -3.46
CA TYR A 54 4.58 -21.60 -3.64
C TYR A 54 4.65 -20.65 -4.85
N VAL A 55 5.83 -20.09 -5.16
CA VAL A 55 6.05 -19.28 -6.38
C VAL A 55 5.98 -20.16 -7.62
N ALA A 56 6.66 -21.31 -7.62
CA ALA A 56 6.66 -22.25 -8.74
C ALA A 56 5.23 -22.67 -9.10
N ARG A 57 4.43 -23.06 -8.09
CA ARG A 57 3.01 -23.40 -8.27
C ARG A 57 2.20 -22.30 -8.96
N GLN A 58 2.46 -21.02 -8.64
CA GLN A 58 1.77 -19.90 -9.30
C GLN A 58 2.18 -19.75 -10.77
N VAL A 59 3.45 -19.99 -11.09
CA VAL A 59 3.99 -19.91 -12.44
C VAL A 59 3.49 -21.08 -13.31
N ASP A 60 3.31 -22.26 -12.73
CA ASP A 60 2.83 -23.46 -13.42
C ASP A 60 1.41 -23.31 -14.00
N PHE A 61 0.57 -22.42 -13.44
CA PHE A 61 -0.73 -22.08 -14.02
C PHE A 61 -0.62 -21.30 -15.35
N GLY A 62 0.56 -20.76 -15.68
CA GLY A 62 0.77 -19.85 -16.80
C GLY A 62 0.52 -18.38 -16.44
N PRO A 63 0.47 -17.46 -17.43
CA PRO A 63 0.23 -16.04 -17.17
C PRO A 63 -1.13 -15.77 -16.51
N ARG A 64 -1.14 -15.14 -15.33
CA ARG A 64 -2.35 -14.81 -14.54
C ARG A 64 -3.03 -13.53 -15.04
N VAL A 65 -3.25 -13.44 -16.36
CA VAL A 65 -3.93 -12.28 -16.97
C VAL A 65 -5.40 -12.28 -16.53
N PRO A 66 -5.96 -11.18 -16.02
CA PRO A 66 -7.35 -11.15 -15.58
C PRO A 66 -8.33 -11.61 -16.66
N GLY A 67 -9.31 -12.42 -16.26
CA GLY A 67 -10.31 -13.03 -17.17
C GLY A 67 -9.91 -14.38 -17.78
N THR A 68 -8.65 -14.81 -17.67
CA THR A 68 -8.21 -16.14 -18.16
C THR A 68 -8.51 -17.26 -17.16
N GLU A 69 -8.42 -18.50 -17.63
CA GLU A 69 -8.50 -19.68 -16.75
C GLU A 69 -7.32 -19.74 -15.77
N ALA A 70 -6.10 -19.47 -16.23
CA ALA A 70 -4.90 -19.42 -15.40
C ALA A 70 -5.06 -18.46 -14.20
N HIS A 71 -5.64 -17.27 -14.42
CA HIS A 71 -5.95 -16.34 -13.35
C HIS A 71 -6.97 -16.89 -12.36
N ARG A 72 -8.06 -17.53 -12.84
CA ARG A 72 -9.08 -18.14 -11.97
C ARG A 72 -8.51 -19.31 -11.15
N ALA A 73 -7.77 -20.21 -11.78
CA ALA A 73 -7.16 -21.36 -11.13
C ALA A 73 -6.13 -20.92 -10.06
N CYS A 74 -5.27 -19.96 -10.40
CA CYS A 74 -4.31 -19.41 -9.45
C CYS A 74 -5.00 -18.68 -8.28
N ALA A 75 -6.09 -17.94 -8.53
CA ALA A 75 -6.85 -17.28 -7.47
C ALA A 75 -7.49 -18.30 -6.50
N THR A 76 -8.07 -19.38 -7.02
CA THR A 76 -8.60 -20.48 -6.19
C THR A 76 -7.49 -21.10 -5.35
N TYR A 77 -6.36 -21.44 -5.97
CA TYR A 77 -5.20 -21.98 -5.27
C TYR A 77 -4.75 -21.07 -4.11
N LEU A 78 -4.57 -19.77 -4.34
CA LEU A 78 -4.13 -18.83 -3.29
C LEU A 78 -5.15 -18.72 -2.15
N ALA A 79 -6.45 -18.68 -2.47
CA ALA A 79 -7.51 -18.65 -1.46
C ALA A 79 -7.51 -19.94 -0.63
N ASP A 80 -7.30 -21.09 -1.25
CA ASP A 80 -7.29 -22.39 -0.57
C ASP A 80 -6.01 -22.60 0.25
N GLU A 81 -4.86 -22.12 -0.19
CA GLU A 81 -3.63 -22.14 0.62
C GLU A 81 -3.80 -21.29 1.89
N LEU A 82 -4.38 -20.08 1.78
CA LEU A 82 -4.68 -19.27 2.96
C LEU A 82 -5.63 -19.98 3.93
N ARG A 83 -6.70 -20.63 3.43
CA ARG A 83 -7.60 -21.44 4.26
C ARG A 83 -6.87 -22.61 4.92
N ARG A 84 -6.04 -23.32 4.16
CA ARG A 84 -5.24 -24.46 4.65
C ARG A 84 -4.29 -24.04 5.76
N HIS A 85 -3.78 -22.81 5.71
CA HIS A 85 -2.95 -22.20 6.74
C HIS A 85 -3.73 -21.59 7.91
N GLY A 86 -5.05 -21.81 7.98
CA GLY A 86 -5.89 -21.42 9.11
C GLY A 86 -6.43 -19.99 9.05
N ALA A 87 -6.29 -19.30 7.92
CA ALA A 87 -6.90 -17.99 7.75
C ALA A 87 -8.41 -18.10 7.46
N THR A 88 -9.18 -17.17 8.01
CA THR A 88 -10.53 -16.87 7.51
C THR A 88 -10.37 -16.09 6.21
N VAL A 89 -10.84 -16.65 5.10
CA VAL A 89 -10.60 -16.10 3.76
C VAL A 89 -11.84 -15.43 3.16
N THR A 90 -11.68 -14.18 2.77
CA THR A 90 -12.65 -13.41 1.99
C THR A 90 -12.10 -13.20 0.58
N VAL A 91 -12.88 -13.57 -0.43
CA VAL A 91 -12.60 -13.24 -1.83
C VAL A 91 -13.54 -12.11 -2.25
N GLN A 92 -12.98 -10.93 -2.49
CA GLN A 92 -13.73 -9.77 -2.97
C GLN A 92 -13.57 -9.67 -4.48
N GLU A 93 -14.69 -9.77 -5.21
CA GLU A 93 -14.73 -9.61 -6.66
C GLU A 93 -15.14 -8.18 -7.02
N ALA A 94 -14.47 -7.60 -8.02
CA ALA A 94 -14.76 -6.27 -8.50
C ALA A 94 -14.61 -6.19 -10.02
N GLU A 95 -15.55 -5.52 -10.68
CA GLU A 95 -15.38 -5.11 -12.08
C GLU A 95 -14.53 -3.84 -12.12
N VAL A 96 -13.39 -3.91 -12.80
CA VAL A 96 -12.47 -2.78 -12.97
C VAL A 96 -12.33 -2.44 -14.44
N THR A 97 -12.21 -1.14 -14.74
CA THR A 97 -11.98 -0.65 -16.10
C THR A 97 -10.50 -0.32 -16.29
N THR A 98 -9.87 -0.90 -17.29
CA THR A 98 -8.48 -0.62 -17.66
C THR A 98 -8.34 0.69 -18.43
N TYR A 99 -7.10 1.15 -18.63
CA TYR A 99 -6.81 2.40 -19.35
C TYR A 99 -7.27 2.39 -20.82
N ASP A 100 -7.42 1.21 -21.43
CA ASP A 100 -7.91 0.99 -22.79
C ASP A 100 -9.43 0.73 -22.83
N GLY A 101 -10.15 0.92 -21.72
CA GLY A 101 -11.61 0.83 -21.63
C GLY A 101 -12.16 -0.59 -21.51
N ARG A 102 -11.32 -1.62 -21.38
CA ARG A 102 -11.78 -3.00 -21.15
C ARG A 102 -12.27 -3.16 -19.72
N ARG A 103 -13.32 -3.97 -19.53
CA ARG A 103 -13.77 -4.41 -18.20
C ARG A 103 -13.12 -5.74 -17.85
N LEU A 104 -12.59 -5.83 -16.63
CA LEU A 104 -11.98 -7.03 -16.08
C LEU A 104 -12.60 -7.36 -14.73
N THR A 105 -12.84 -8.64 -14.48
CA THR A 105 -13.21 -9.13 -13.15
C THR A 105 -11.93 -9.34 -12.32
N ALA A 106 -11.61 -8.37 -11.46
CA ALA A 106 -10.53 -8.45 -10.49
C ALA A 106 -10.97 -9.23 -9.24
N LYS A 107 -10.00 -9.87 -8.56
CA LYS A 107 -10.23 -10.60 -7.32
C LYS A 107 -9.18 -10.20 -6.29
N ASN A 108 -9.61 -9.61 -5.18
CA ASN A 108 -8.79 -9.43 -3.99
C ASN A 108 -9.00 -10.66 -3.09
N ILE A 109 -7.92 -11.27 -2.61
CA ILE A 109 -7.95 -12.44 -1.73
C ILE A 109 -7.34 -12.03 -0.40
N ILE A 110 -8.14 -12.05 0.67
CA ILE A 110 -7.76 -11.54 1.99
C ILE A 110 -7.84 -12.70 2.98
N GLY A 111 -6.74 -13.00 3.67
CA GLY A 111 -6.69 -13.95 4.77
C GLY A 111 -6.51 -13.24 6.10
N ALA A 112 -7.42 -13.49 7.05
CA ALA A 112 -7.34 -12.96 8.41
C ALA A 112 -7.05 -14.07 9.42
N LEU A 113 -6.09 -13.84 10.32
CA LEU A 113 -5.74 -14.73 11.44
C LEU A 113 -6.20 -14.07 12.74
N ALA A 114 -6.79 -14.85 13.66
CA ALA A 114 -7.46 -14.34 14.86
C ALA A 114 -8.44 -13.15 14.60
N PRO A 115 -9.38 -13.29 13.64
CA PRO A 115 -10.34 -12.24 13.28
C PRO A 115 -11.48 -12.06 14.29
#